data_AF-A0A1I1RYY5-F1
#
_entry.id   AF-A0A1I1RYY5-F1
#
_cell.length_a   1.000
_cell.length_b   1.000
_cell.length_c   1.000
_cell.angle_alpha   90.00
_cell.angle_beta   90.00
_cell.angle_gamma   90.00
#
_symmetry.space_group_name_H-M   'P 1'
#
loop_
_entity.id
_entity.type
_entity.pdbx_description
1 polymer ?
#
loop_
_entity_poly.entity_id
_entity_poly.type
_entity_poly.pdbx_seq_one_letter_code
_entity_poly.pdbx_strand_id
1 'polypeptide(L)' 'MKGRKLSNIEKKIYIRKKILNLLLSWFSPTNKLMVILSCNLDKHIAIYQKNLSLKHKHNKLVVTIFKYSVA' A
#
# COMPACT_ATOMS: atom_id res chain seq x y z
N MET A 1 4.02 -15.17 -24.35
CA MET A 1 3.79 -14.12 -23.32
C MET A 1 4.67 -14.39 -22.11
N LYS A 2 5.70 -13.56 -21.89
CA LYS A 2 6.69 -13.74 -20.82
C LYS A 2 6.05 -13.31 -19.49
N GLY A 3 5.59 -14.28 -18.70
CA GLY A 3 4.97 -14.04 -17.39
C GLY A 3 5.98 -13.37 -16.46
N ARG A 4 5.84 -12.05 -16.26
CA ARG A 4 6.69 -11.32 -15.32
C ARG A 4 6.40 -11.88 -13.92
N LYS A 5 7.44 -12.40 -13.27
CA LYS A 5 7.42 -12.81 -11.87
C LYS A 5 7.06 -11.56 -11.04
N LEU A 6 5.79 -11.40 -10.68
CA LEU A 6 5.36 -10.32 -9.79
C LEU A 6 6.10 -10.46 -8.45
N SER A 7 6.69 -9.36 -8.02
CA SER A 7 7.33 -9.25 -6.72
C SER A 7 6.32 -9.53 -5.59
N ASN A 8 6.79 -9.98 -4.43
CA ASN A 8 5.93 -10.28 -3.27
C ASN A 8 5.05 -9.07 -2.84
N ILE A 9 5.48 -7.86 -3.16
CA ILE A 9 4.75 -6.61 -2.88
C ILE A 9 3.56 -6.44 -3.83
N GLU A 10 3.77 -6.65 -5.13
CA GLU A 10 2.72 -6.53 -6.14
C GLU A 10 1.61 -7.57 -5.92
N LYS A 11 1.97 -8.79 -5.49
CA LYS A 11 0.99 -9.82 -5.11
C LYS A 11 0.11 -9.38 -3.95
N LYS A 12 0.69 -8.75 -2.91
CA LYS A 12 -0.08 -8.24 -1.76
C LYS A 12 -1.06 -7.14 -2.18
N ILE A 13 -0.65 -6.25 -3.09
CA ILE A 13 -1.51 -5.18 -3.61
C ILE A 13 -2.65 -5.76 -4.46
N TYR A 14 -2.33 -6.73 -5.34
CA TYR A 14 -3.31 -7.40 -6.18
C TYR A 14 -4.38 -8.13 -5.37
N ILE A 15 -3.97 -8.90 -4.34
CA ILE A 15 -4.91 -9.61 -3.46
C ILE A 15 -5.83 -8.63 -2.73
N ARG A 16 -5.29 -7.53 -2.19
CA ARG A 16 -6.11 -6.50 -1.52
C ARG A 16 -7.12 -5.85 -2.46
N LYS A 17 -6.72 -5.53 -3.70
CA LYS A 17 -7.65 -5.01 -4.73
C LYS A 17 -8.74 -6.02 -5.08
N LYS A 18 -8.39 -7.30 -5.23
CA LYS A 18 -9.36 -8.35 -5.57
C LYS A 18 -10.39 -8.56 -4.47
N ILE A 19 -9.95 -8.57 -3.20
CA ILE A 19 -10.83 -8.68 -2.03
C ILE A 19 -11.81 -7.50 -2.01
N LEU A 20 -11.31 -6.27 -2.20
CA LEU A 20 -12.17 -5.07 -2.24
C LEU A 20 -13.24 -5.13 -3.35
N ASN A 21 -12.85 -5.53 -4.56
CA ASN A 21 -13.80 -5.72 -5.66
C ASN A 21 -14.82 -6.83 -5.40
N LEU A 22 -14.39 -7.93 -4.77
CA LEU A 22 -15.27 -9.05 -4.41
C LEU A 22 -16.31 -8.63 -3.38
N LEU A 23 -15.89 -7.87 -2.36
CA LEU A 23 -16.76 -7.30 -1.34
C LEU A 23 -17.77 -6.31 -1.94
N LEU A 24 -17.35 -5.47 -2.88
CA LEU A 24 -18.23 -4.51 -3.57
C LEU A 24 -19.25 -5.20 -4.48
N SER A 25 -18.94 -6.39 -4.96
CA SER A 25 -19.88 -7.20 -5.75
C SER A 25 -20.92 -7.92 -4.89
N TRP A 26 -20.64 -8.16 -3.60
CA TRP A 26 -21.52 -8.94 -2.72
C TRP A 26 -22.32 -8.08 -1.73
N PHE A 27 -21.82 -6.89 -1.38
CA PHE A 27 -22.45 -6.01 -0.40
C PHE A 27 -22.86 -4.69 -1.06
N SER A 28 -24.08 -4.24 -0.76
CA SER A 28 -24.48 -2.87 -1.07
C SER A 28 -23.56 -1.89 -0.33
N PRO A 29 -23.01 -0.85 -0.99
CA PRO A 29 -22.01 0.04 -0.43
C PRO A 29 -22.49 0.80 0.83
N THR A 30 -23.81 0.88 1.03
CA THR A 30 -24.47 1.52 2.17
C THR A 30 -24.56 0.61 3.40
N ASN A 31 -24.19 -0.66 3.29
CA ASN A 31 -24.32 -1.62 4.39
C ASN A 31 -23.29 -1.27 5.49
N LYS A 32 -23.70 -1.23 6.76
CA LYS A 32 -22.83 -0.82 7.89
C LYS A 32 -21.52 -1.60 7.93
N LEU A 33 -21.56 -2.88 7.58
CA LEU A 33 -20.37 -3.73 7.47
C LEU A 33 -19.39 -3.21 6.40
N MET A 34 -19.89 -2.77 5.25
CA MET A 34 -19.08 -2.21 4.17
C MET A 34 -18.41 -0.89 4.57
N VAL A 35 -19.13 -0.03 5.30
CA VAL A 35 -18.58 1.24 5.82
C VAL A 35 -17.44 0.98 6.82
N ILE A 36 -17.64 0.04 7.75
CA ILE A 36 -16.61 -0.34 8.72
C ILE A 36 -15.40 -0.94 8.01
N LEU A 37 -15.63 -1.80 7.02
CA LEU A 37 -14.57 -2.47 6.28
C LEU A 37 -13.75 -1.48 5.44
N SER A 38 -14.40 -0.53 4.77
CA SER A 38 -13.75 0.54 4.02
C SER A 38 -12.94 1.46 4.94
N CYS A 39 -13.48 1.83 6.10
CA CYS A 39 -12.75 2.66 7.08
C CYS A 39 -11.51 1.95 7.64
N ASN A 40 -11.61 0.66 7.94
CA ASN A 40 -10.45 -0.13 8.36
C ASN A 40 -9.42 -0.27 7.25
N LEU A 41 -9.86 -0.48 6.00
CA LEU A 41 -8.96 -0.55 4.85
C LEU A 41 -8.20 0.76 4.65
N ASP A 42 -8.89 1.91 4.76
CA ASP A 42 -8.29 3.24 4.66
C ASP A 42 -7.23 3.47 5.75
N LYS A 43 -7.49 3.07 7.00
CA LYS A 43 -6.47 3.12 8.07
C LYS A 43 -5.22 2.34 7.70
N HIS A 44 -5.37 1.13 7.15
CA HIS A 44 -4.22 0.33 6.73
C HIS A 44 -3.47 0.94 5.54
N ILE A 45 -4.16 1.59 4.61
CA ILE A 45 -3.54 2.32 3.49
C ILE A 45 -2.77 3.53 4.03
N ALA A 46 -3.36 4.32 4.93
CA ALA A 46 -2.71 5.48 5.52
C ALA A 46 -1.43 5.12 6.30
N ILE A 47 -1.47 4.03 7.09
CA ILE A 47 -0.29 3.51 7.78
C ILE A 47 0.79 3.08 6.78
N TYR A 48 0.40 2.37 5.71
CA TYR A 48 1.34 1.94 4.68
C TYR A 48 2.00 3.14 3.96
N GLN A 49 1.21 4.16 3.61
CA GLN A 49 1.71 5.39 3.00
C GLN A 49 2.64 6.16 3.94
N LYS A 50 2.29 6.26 5.24
CA LYS A 50 3.16 6.86 6.27
C LYS A 50 4.50 6.13 6.35
N ASN A 51 4.49 4.81 6.39
CA ASN A 51 5.70 4.00 6.45
C ASN A 51 6.56 4.14 5.17
N LEU A 52 5.92 4.19 3.99
CA LEU A 52 6.62 4.49 2.74
C LEU A 52 7.25 5.87 2.73
N SER A 53 6.52 6.89 3.21
CA SER A 53 7.02 8.26 3.32
C SER A 53 8.22 8.36 4.27
N LEU A 54 8.14 7.73 5.45
CA LEU A 54 9.25 7.64 6.40
C LEU A 54 10.46 6.94 5.78
N LYS A 55 10.24 5.81 5.08
CA LYS A 55 11.32 5.09 4.40
C LYS A 55 11.96 5.93 3.30
N HIS A 56 11.17 6.66 2.51
CA HIS A 56 11.67 7.56 1.48
C HIS A 56 12.47 8.72 2.08
N LYS A 57 11.98 9.33 3.17
CA LYS A 57 12.68 10.41 3.88
C LYS A 57 14.01 9.94 4.48
N HIS A 58 14.03 8.74 5.06
CA HIS A 58 15.26 8.12 5.57
C HIS A 58 16.27 7.85 4.45
N ASN A 59 15.81 7.31 3.31
CA ASN A 59 16.68 7.06 2.16
C ASN A 59 17.26 8.36 1.58
N LYS A 60 16.45 9.42 1.52
CA LYS A 60 16.89 10.75 1.09
C LYS A 60 17.93 11.34 2.04
N LEU A 61 17.75 11.18 3.35
CA LEU A 61 18.72 11.61 4.36
C LEU A 61 20.04 10.84 4.25
N VAL A 62 20.00 9.51 4.13
CA VAL A 62 21.21 8.69 3.96
C VAL A 62 21.97 9.07 2.70
N VAL A 63 21.29 9.24 1.55
CA VAL A 63 21.92 9.69 0.30
C VAL A 63 22.53 11.09 0.44
N THR A 64 21.85 11.98 1.16
CA THR A 64 22.34 13.35 1.39
C THR A 64 23.58 13.35 2.28
N ILE A 65 23.57 12.61 3.39
CA ILE A 65 24.72 12.45 4.29
C ILE A 65 25.90 11.84 3.53
N PHE A 66 25.66 10.79 2.74
CA PHE A 66 26.72 10.16 1.95
C PHE A 66 27.31 11.13 0.91
N LYS A 67 26.47 11.95 0.26
CA LYS A 67 26.92 12.98 -0.69
C LYS A 67 27.84 14.01 -0.04
N TYR A 68 27.55 14.44 1.18
CA TYR A 68 28.37 15.40 1.92
C TYR A 68 29.57 14.77 2.65
N SER A 69 29.55 13.46 2.87
CA SER A 69 30.68 12.73 3.48
C SER A 69 31.76 12.33 2.47
N VAL A 70 31.43 12.34 1.18
CA VAL A 70 32.34 11.99 0.07
C VAL A 70 32.80 13.24 -0.71
N ALA A 71 32.27 14.41 -0.36
CA ALA A 71 32.72 15.72 -0.84
C ALA A 71 33.70 16.34 0.15
#